data_AF-X1B7G6-F1
#
_entry.id   AF-X1B7G6-F1
#
_cell.length_a   1.000
_cell.length_b   1.000
_cell.length_c   1.000
_cell.angle_alpha   90.00
_cell.angle_beta   90.00
_cell.angle_gamma   90.00
#
_symmetry.space_group_name_H-M   'P 1'
#
loop_
_entity.id
_entity.type
_entity.pdbx_description
1 polymer ?
#
loop_
_entity_poly.entity_id
_entity_poly.type
_entity_poly.pdbx_seq_one_letter_code
_entity_poly.pdbx_strand_id
1 'polypeptide(L)'
;MDSFVDSIKYITDNFGTRITGTEADHKTCKHIEEKFNSFSSNVETESFPVVGRALQNLTLFLVWGYFISVVAYFFIPVVALILAILMLLVYYLARFQDKNLVNLLVEKSTTSNIIAKFDPTKERKKIVI
;
A
#
# COMPACT_ATOMS: atom_id res chain seq x y z
N MET A 1 3.66 -30.97 -7.43
CA MET A 1 3.85 -29.56 -7.82
C MET A 1 2.64 -28.85 -7.26
N ASP A 2 2.80 -28.13 -6.16
CA ASP A 2 1.67 -27.44 -5.53
C ASP A 2 1.07 -26.49 -6.56
N SER A 3 -0.25 -26.58 -6.73
CA SER A 3 -0.92 -25.75 -7.71
C SER A 3 -0.83 -24.28 -7.30
N PHE A 4 -1.03 -23.39 -8.25
CA PHE A 4 -1.17 -21.96 -7.99
C PHE A 4 -2.22 -21.68 -6.89
N VAL A 5 -3.30 -22.44 -6.89
CA VAL A 5 -4.38 -22.35 -5.89
C VAL A 5 -3.90 -22.75 -4.49
N ASP A 6 -3.08 -23.80 -4.37
CA ASP A 6 -2.52 -24.23 -3.08
C ASP A 6 -1.60 -23.16 -2.48
N SER A 7 -0.87 -22.45 -3.33
CA SER A 7 0.01 -21.36 -2.90
C SER A 7 -0.78 -20.13 -2.44
N ILE A 8 -1.86 -19.76 -3.15
CA ILE A 8 -2.77 -18.70 -2.71
C ILE A 8 -3.39 -19.07 -1.37
N LYS A 9 -3.85 -20.32 -1.23
CA LYS A 9 -4.46 -20.82 0.00
C LYS A 9 -3.46 -20.75 1.16
N TYR A 10 -2.23 -21.23 0.95
CA TYR A 10 -1.18 -21.15 1.95
C TYR A 10 -0.91 -19.70 2.42
N ILE A 11 -0.74 -18.76 1.47
CA ILE A 11 -0.52 -17.34 1.80
C ILE A 11 -1.70 -16.76 2.59
N THR A 12 -2.92 -17.09 2.18
CA THR A 12 -4.14 -16.56 2.81
C THR A 12 -4.33 -17.12 4.21
N ASP A 13 -4.13 -18.42 4.40
CA ASP A 13 -4.35 -19.12 5.67
C ASP A 13 -3.25 -18.81 6.71
N ASN A 14 -2.01 -18.55 6.27
CA ASN A 14 -0.86 -18.35 7.17
C ASN A 14 -0.49 -16.88 7.41
N PHE A 15 -0.69 -15.99 6.44
CA PHE A 15 -0.28 -14.59 6.56
C PHE A 15 -1.46 -13.62 6.68
N GLY A 16 -2.67 -14.01 6.26
CA GLY A 16 -3.86 -13.20 6.41
C GLY A 16 -3.88 -11.93 5.55
N THR A 17 -4.36 -10.82 6.11
CA THR A 17 -4.49 -9.55 5.37
C THR A 17 -3.13 -8.90 5.15
N ARG A 18 -2.72 -8.80 3.88
CA ARG A 18 -1.42 -8.27 3.44
C ARG A 18 -1.52 -6.78 3.14
N ILE A 19 -1.74 -5.97 4.18
CA ILE A 19 -1.71 -4.52 4.02
C ILE A 19 -0.26 -4.12 3.76
N THR A 20 -0.03 -3.33 2.71
CA THR A 20 1.30 -2.92 2.28
C THR A 20 2.10 -2.29 3.42
N GLY A 21 3.32 -2.78 3.64
CA GLY A 21 4.22 -2.33 4.70
C GLY A 21 3.92 -2.90 6.09
N THR A 22 3.06 -3.91 6.22
CA THR A 22 2.86 -4.64 7.48
C THR A 22 3.73 -5.89 7.57
N GLU A 23 3.85 -6.49 8.75
CA GLU A 23 4.60 -7.72 8.95
C GLU A 23 4.06 -8.88 8.07
N ALA A 24 2.75 -8.94 7.84
CA ALA A 24 2.14 -9.93 6.95
C ALA A 24 2.57 -9.75 5.49
N ASP A 25 2.74 -8.50 5.04
CA ASP A 25 3.27 -8.15 3.73
C ASP A 25 4.73 -8.62 3.61
N HIS A 26 5.57 -8.29 4.59
CA HIS A 26 6.98 -8.72 4.63
C HIS A 26 7.14 -10.25 4.64
N LYS A 27 6.34 -10.95 5.44
CA LYS A 27 6.32 -12.43 5.45
C LYS A 27 5.92 -13.01 4.10
N THR A 28 4.96 -12.37 3.42
CA THR A 28 4.54 -12.80 2.08
C THR A 28 5.64 -12.56 1.05
N CYS A 29 6.25 -11.39 1.02
CA CYS A 29 7.38 -11.09 0.12
C CYS A 29 8.51 -12.09 0.31
N LYS A 30 8.89 -12.37 1.56
CA LYS A 30 9.91 -13.37 1.90
C LYS A 30 9.53 -14.78 1.43
N HIS A 31 8.29 -15.20 1.65
CA HIS A 31 7.83 -16.50 1.19
C HIS A 31 7.85 -16.62 -0.35
N ILE A 32 7.48 -15.56 -1.06
CA ILE A 32 7.54 -15.51 -2.54
C ILE A 32 9.00 -15.57 -3.01
N GLU A 33 9.91 -14.84 -2.37
CA GLU A 33 11.35 -14.88 -2.64
C GLU A 33 11.94 -16.27 -2.44
N GLU A 34 11.66 -16.92 -1.31
CA GLU A 34 12.08 -18.31 -1.04
C GLU A 34 11.55 -19.27 -2.11
N LYS A 35 10.29 -19.10 -2.50
CA LYS A 35 9.66 -19.89 -3.55
C LYS A 35 10.33 -19.65 -4.90
N PHE A 36 10.63 -18.40 -5.26
CA PHE A 36 11.28 -18.04 -6.52
C PHE A 36 12.71 -18.59 -6.59
N ASN A 37 13.44 -18.54 -5.49
CA ASN A 37 14.79 -19.12 -5.39
C ASN A 37 14.80 -20.65 -5.59
N SER A 38 13.67 -21.34 -5.39
CA SER A 38 13.59 -22.78 -5.64
C SER A 38 13.58 -23.17 -7.13
N PHE A 39 13.30 -22.22 -8.03
CA PHE A 39 13.17 -22.50 -9.46
C PHE A 39 13.83 -21.47 -10.41
N SER A 40 14.35 -20.36 -9.88
CA SER A 40 15.21 -19.43 -10.61
C SER A 40 16.47 -19.15 -9.82
N SER A 41 17.61 -19.16 -10.51
CA SER A 41 18.91 -18.76 -9.97
C SER A 41 19.10 -17.23 -9.93
N ASN A 42 18.16 -16.47 -10.50
CA ASN A 42 18.24 -15.02 -10.63
C ASN A 42 16.96 -14.38 -10.08
N VAL A 43 16.95 -14.17 -8.76
CA VAL A 43 15.87 -13.51 -8.03
C VAL A 43 16.40 -12.19 -7.49
N GLU A 44 15.70 -11.11 -7.81
CA GLU A 44 15.99 -9.76 -7.34
C GLU A 44 14.85 -9.24 -6.46
N THR A 45 15.21 -8.62 -5.35
CA THR A 45 14.27 -8.01 -4.39
C THR A 45 14.46 -6.50 -4.41
N GLU A 46 13.48 -5.77 -4.90
CA GLU A 46 13.49 -4.31 -4.98
C GLU A 46 12.59 -3.73 -3.88
N SER A 47 13.18 -3.07 -2.89
CA SER A 47 12.44 -2.47 -1.78
C SER A 47 12.14 -0.99 -2.03
N PHE A 48 10.91 -0.57 -1.72
CA PHE A 48 10.46 0.80 -1.91
C PHE A 48 9.57 1.29 -0.76
N PRO A 49 9.59 2.61 -0.45
CA PRO A 49 8.80 3.17 0.64
C PRO A 49 7.31 3.26 0.28
N VAL A 50 6.47 3.00 1.26
CA VAL A 50 5.01 2.91 1.11
C VAL A 50 4.31 3.48 2.33
N VAL A 51 3.11 4.01 2.12
CA VAL A 51 2.20 4.42 3.20
C VAL A 51 1.02 3.47 3.21
N GLY A 52 1.01 2.55 4.17
CA GLY A 52 -0.11 1.64 4.39
C GLY A 52 -1.39 2.43 4.66
N ARG A 53 -2.51 1.98 4.08
CA ARG A 53 -3.85 2.57 4.29
C ARG A 53 -3.93 4.07 3.97
N ALA A 54 -3.15 4.58 3.01
CA ALA A 54 -3.11 6.00 2.65
C ALA A 54 -4.50 6.65 2.44
N LEU A 55 -5.44 5.93 1.80
CA LEU A 55 -6.82 6.40 1.62
C LEU A 55 -7.56 6.52 2.95
N GLN A 56 -7.43 5.54 3.84
CA GLN A 56 -8.06 5.58 5.16
C GLN A 56 -7.50 6.75 5.99
N ASN A 57 -6.19 6.98 5.94
CA ASN A 57 -5.55 8.10 6.64
C ASN A 57 -6.07 9.44 6.13
N LEU A 58 -6.22 9.60 4.81
CA LEU A 58 -6.84 10.78 4.20
C LEU A 58 -8.29 10.96 4.68
N THR A 59 -9.10 9.91 4.68
CA THR A 59 -10.49 9.97 5.16
C THR A 59 -10.55 10.39 6.62
N LEU A 60 -9.74 9.79 7.49
CA LEU A 60 -9.69 10.15 8.91
C LEU A 60 -9.28 11.62 9.08
N PHE A 61 -8.26 12.08 8.36
CA PHE A 61 -7.81 13.47 8.40
C PHE A 61 -8.92 14.45 8.03
N LEU A 62 -9.66 14.18 6.95
CA LEU A 62 -10.76 15.03 6.49
C LEU A 62 -11.94 15.04 7.47
N VAL A 63 -12.30 13.87 8.02
CA VAL A 63 -13.41 13.75 8.99
C VAL A 63 -13.08 14.51 10.27
N TRP A 64 -11.88 14.34 10.82
CA TRP A 64 -11.44 15.10 11.99
C TRP A 64 -11.34 16.60 11.70
N GLY A 65 -10.81 16.99 10.53
CA GLY A 65 -10.77 18.38 10.09
C GLY A 65 -12.14 19.03 10.00
N TYR A 66 -13.16 18.28 9.54
CA TYR A 66 -14.54 18.74 9.54
C TYR A 66 -15.08 18.98 10.96
N PHE A 67 -14.91 18.03 11.88
CA PHE A 67 -15.35 18.21 13.26
C PHE A 67 -14.68 19.40 13.95
N ILE A 68 -13.38 19.59 13.71
CA ILE A 68 -12.64 20.76 14.22
C ILE A 68 -13.20 22.06 13.63
N SER A 69 -13.54 22.09 12.34
CA SER A 69 -14.17 23.24 11.71
C SER A 69 -15.54 23.55 12.32
N VAL A 70 -16.38 22.54 12.58
CA VAL A 70 -17.69 22.70 13.24
C VAL A 70 -17.53 23.28 14.64
N VAL A 71 -16.59 22.77 15.44
CA VAL A 71 -16.32 23.32 16.78
C VAL A 71 -15.82 24.76 16.67
N ALA A 72 -14.88 25.03 15.76
CA ALA A 72 -14.33 26.37 15.54
C ALA A 72 -15.41 27.38 15.14
N TYR A 73 -16.45 26.96 14.44
CA TYR A 73 -17.54 27.84 14.01
C TYR A 73 -18.26 28.52 15.18
N PHE A 74 -18.43 27.81 16.31
CA PHE A 74 -19.09 28.36 17.49
C PHE A 74 -18.29 29.47 18.19
N PHE A 75 -16.97 29.52 17.98
CA PHE A 75 -16.09 30.50 18.62
C PHE A 75 -15.61 31.58 17.64
N ILE A 76 -15.15 31.15 16.46
CA ILE A 76 -14.53 32.01 15.44
C ILE A 76 -14.95 31.52 14.03
N PRO A 77 -16.08 32.00 13.48
CA PRO A 77 -16.61 31.55 12.18
C PRO A 77 -15.62 31.66 11.02
N VAL A 78 -14.76 32.69 11.02
CA VAL A 78 -13.75 32.89 9.97
C VAL A 78 -12.72 31.75 9.97
N VAL A 79 -12.31 31.26 11.14
CA VAL A 79 -11.37 30.12 11.25
C VAL A 79 -12.02 28.85 10.72
N ALA A 80 -13.30 28.63 11.02
CA ALA A 80 -14.04 27.48 10.49
C ALA A 80 -14.08 27.48 8.96
N LEU A 81 -14.33 28.63 8.34
CA LEU A 81 -14.32 28.79 6.88
C LEU A 81 -12.94 28.46 6.27
N ILE A 82 -11.87 28.98 6.87
CA ILE A 82 -10.50 28.69 6.43
C ILE A 82 -10.20 27.19 6.51
N LEU A 83 -10.57 26.54 7.63
CA LEU A 83 -10.40 25.10 7.80
C LEU A 83 -11.19 24.29 6.77
N ALA A 84 -12.44 24.68 6.47
CA ALA A 84 -13.25 24.01 5.47
C ALA A 84 -12.63 24.10 4.07
N ILE A 85 -12.16 25.30 3.67
CA ILE A 85 -11.45 25.50 2.40
C ILE A 85 -10.17 24.65 2.35
N LEU A 86 -9.41 24.62 3.45
CA LEU A 86 -8.18 23.82 3.53
C LEU A 86 -8.46 22.32 3.37
N MET A 87 -9.50 21.78 4.03
CA MET A 87 -9.87 20.37 3.90
C MET A 87 -10.32 20.02 2.47
N LEU A 88 -11.10 20.89 1.83
CA LEU A 88 -11.48 20.74 0.42
C LEU A 88 -10.25 20.75 -0.50
N LEU A 89 -9.29 21.65 -0.25
CA LEU A 89 -8.05 21.72 -1.01
C LEU A 89 -7.22 20.44 -0.84
N VAL A 90 -7.06 19.93 0.38
CA VAL A 90 -6.36 18.67 0.66
C VAL A 90 -7.04 17.51 -0.06
N TYR A 91 -8.37 17.42 -0.01
CA TYR A 91 -9.13 16.41 -0.74
C TYR A 91 -8.92 16.53 -2.25
N TYR A 92 -8.99 17.74 -2.81
CA TYR A 92 -8.80 17.97 -4.23
C TYR A 92 -7.41 17.53 -4.70
N LEU A 93 -6.36 17.94 -3.98
CA LEU A 93 -4.98 17.55 -4.29
C LEU A 93 -4.80 16.03 -4.20
N ALA A 94 -5.36 15.39 -3.17
CA ALA A 94 -5.23 13.96 -2.99
C ALA A 94 -6.00 13.15 -4.05
N ARG A 95 -7.22 13.57 -4.44
CA ARG A 95 -8.08 12.78 -5.33
C ARG A 95 -7.85 13.03 -6.81
N PHE A 96 -7.51 14.27 -7.19
CA PHE A 96 -7.41 14.67 -8.60
C PHE A 96 -5.98 14.92 -9.08
N GLN A 97 -5.03 15.13 -8.17
CA GLN A 97 -3.62 15.35 -8.53
C GLN A 97 -2.68 14.25 -8.02
N ASP A 98 -3.22 13.19 -7.41
CA ASP A 98 -2.45 12.14 -6.71
C ASP A 98 -1.43 12.69 -5.69
N LYS A 99 -1.67 13.91 -5.19
CA LYS A 99 -0.83 14.59 -4.20
C LYS A 99 -1.44 14.41 -2.82
N ASN A 100 -1.26 13.22 -2.25
CA ASN A 100 -1.74 12.95 -0.91
C ASN A 100 -0.79 13.56 0.14
N LEU A 101 -1.03 14.83 0.48
CA LEU A 101 -0.24 15.56 1.48
C LEU A 101 -0.32 14.94 2.88
N VAL A 102 -1.40 14.21 3.20
CA VAL A 102 -1.55 13.53 4.49
C VAL A 102 -0.48 12.45 4.68
N ASN A 103 0.04 11.88 3.58
CA ASN A 103 1.14 10.90 3.64
C ASN A 103 2.45 11.49 4.19
N LEU A 104 2.60 12.81 4.27
CA LEU A 104 3.75 13.46 4.93
C LEU A 104 3.68 13.36 6.45
N LEU A 105 2.48 13.17 7.01
CA LEU A 105 2.23 13.12 8.46
C LEU A 105 2.18 11.68 8.99
N VAL A 106 2.32 10.68 8.11
CA VAL A 106 2.20 9.26 8.45
C VAL A 106 3.59 8.61 8.33
N GLU A 107 3.89 7.70 9.25
CA GLU A 107 5.09 6.89 9.19
C GLU A 107 5.12 6.07 7.90
N LYS A 108 6.22 6.18 7.16
CA LYS A 108 6.45 5.40 5.95
C LYS A 108 6.98 4.04 6.35
N SER A 109 6.38 2.98 5.80
CA SER A 109 6.93 1.64 5.86
C SER A 109 7.63 1.32 4.54
N THR A 110 8.13 0.10 4.41
CA THR A 110 8.70 -0.44 3.17
C THR A 110 7.93 -1.67 2.72
N THR A 111 7.90 -1.91 1.42
CA THR A 111 7.50 -3.20 0.83
C THR A 111 8.50 -3.55 -0.26
N SER A 112 8.37 -4.74 -0.85
CA SER A 112 9.33 -5.23 -1.83
C SER A 112 8.66 -5.91 -3.02
N ASN A 113 9.12 -5.58 -4.23
CA ASN A 113 8.85 -6.35 -5.42
C ASN A 113 9.85 -7.52 -5.48
N ILE A 114 9.35 -8.73 -5.73
CA ILE A 114 10.17 -9.92 -5.92
C ILE A 114 10.12 -10.29 -7.40
N ILE A 115 11.28 -10.29 -8.05
CA ILE A 115 11.40 -10.47 -9.50
C ILE A 115 12.27 -11.71 -9.76
N ALA A 116 11.68 -12.78 -10.30
CA ALA A 116 12.43 -13.92 -10.81
C ALA A 116 12.67 -13.76 -12.32
N LYS A 117 13.94 -13.77 -12.72
CA LYS A 117 14.35 -13.76 -14.13
C LYS A 117 14.56 -15.20 -14.60
N PHE A 118 14.05 -15.51 -15.78
CA PHE A 118 14.25 -16.83 -16.40
C PHE A 118 14.94 -16.64 -17.73
N ASP A 119 16.01 -17.39 -17.94
CA ASP A 119 16.63 -17.43 -19.26
C ASP A 119 15.70 -18.15 -20.23
N PRO A 120 15.52 -17.62 -21.46
CA PRO A 120 14.70 -18.25 -22.46
C PRO A 120 15.30 -19.60 -22.84
N THR A 121 14.59 -20.68 -22.48
CA THR A 121 14.92 -22.03 -22.96
C THR A 121 14.28 -22.24 -24.34
N LYS A 122 14.90 -23.06 -25.20
CA LYS A 122 14.34 -23.38 -26.54
C LYS A 122 13.00 -24.14 -26.49
N GLU A 123 12.55 -24.52 -25.30
CA GLU A 123 11.26 -25.17 -25.07
C GLU A 123 10.16 -24.14 -24.79
N ARG A 124 9.09 -24.16 -25.60
CA ARG A 124 7.86 -23.44 -25.28
C ARG A 124 7.22 -24.06 -24.04
N LYS A 125 7.44 -23.48 -22.86
CA LYS A 125 6.59 -23.76 -21.70
C LYS A 125 5.37 -22.85 -21.72
N LYS A 126 4.19 -23.45 -21.50
CA LYS A 126 2.92 -22.74 -21.35
C LYS A 126 3.02 -21.86 -20.10
N ILE A 127 3.18 -20.56 -20.34
CA ILE A 127 2.81 -19.41 -19.51
C ILE A 127 2.93 -19.61 -17.99
N VAL A 128 3.90 -18.92 -17.38
CA VAL A 128 3.94 -18.64 -15.95
C VAL A 128 3.41 -17.21 -15.77
N ILE A 129 2.28 -17.04 -15.07
CA ILE A 129 1.76 -15.74 -14.61
C ILE A 129 2.09 -15.61 -13.13
#